data_AF-A0A349PTA7-F1
#
_entry.id   AF-A0A349PTA7-F1
#
_cell.length_a   1.000
_cell.length_b   1.000
_cell.length_c   1.000
_cell.angle_alpha   90.00
_cell.angle_beta   90.00
_cell.angle_gamma   90.00
#
_symmetry.space_group_name_H-M   'P 1'
#
loop_
_entity.id
_entity.type
_entity.pdbx_description
1 polymer ?
#
loop_
_entity_poly.entity_id
_entity_poly.type
_entity_poly.pdbx_seq_one_letter_code
_entity_poly.pdbx_strand_id
1 'polypeptide(L)' 'MGVSLSEQARCFLASLLLGFILSLLYDLLRAVRLRRATKRRFTSALDLLYCAAFALLTFLFALRIGGGELRLYM' A
#
# COMPACT_ATOMS: atom_id res chain seq x y z
N MET A 1 -25.92 -16.09 -5.40
CA MET A 1 -25.69 -14.93 -4.52
C MET A 1 -25.21 -13.77 -5.38
N GLY A 2 -26.05 -12.76 -5.60
CA GLY A 2 -25.70 -11.62 -6.45
C GLY A 2 -24.64 -10.76 -5.77
N VAL A 3 -23.60 -10.37 -6.50
CA VAL A 3 -22.62 -9.42 -5.97
C VAL A 3 -23.33 -8.08 -5.82
N SER A 4 -23.43 -7.56 -4.60
CA SER A 4 -24.10 -6.28 -4.38
C SER A 4 -23.21 -5.14 -4.89
N LEU A 5 -23.84 -4.24 -5.65
CA LEU A 5 -23.16 -3.07 -6.22
C LEU A 5 -22.52 -2.19 -5.13
N SER A 6 -23.19 -2.11 -3.98
CA SER A 6 -22.70 -1.37 -2.80
C SER A 6 -21.41 -1.95 -2.23
N GLU A 7 -21.27 -3.27 -2.17
CA GLU A 7 -20.05 -3.92 -1.68
C GLU A 7 -18.89 -3.77 -2.67
N GLN A 8 -19.16 -3.86 -3.98
CA GLN A 8 -18.15 -3.57 -5.00
C GLN A 8 -17.68 -2.12 -4.93
N ALA A 9 -18.61 -1.17 -4.82
CA ALA A 9 -18.29 0.25 -4.67
C ALA A 9 -17.46 0.52 -3.40
N ARG A 10 -17.79 -0.14 -2.29
CA ARG A 10 -17.02 -0.05 -1.04
C ARG A 10 -15.59 -0.56 -1.20
N CYS A 11 -15.40 -1.73 -1.83
CA CYS A 11 -14.08 -2.28 -2.10
C CYS A 11 -13.26 -1.37 -3.04
N PHE A 12 -13.90 -0.80 -4.06
CA PHE A 12 -13.27 0.14 -4.98
C PHE A 12 -12.83 1.45 -4.29
N LEU A 13 -13.69 2.04 -3.47
CA LEU A 13 -13.33 3.23 -2.69
C LEU A 13 -12.21 2.92 -1.68
N ALA A 14 -12.24 1.74 -1.07
CA ALA A 14 -11.19 1.31 -0.15
C ALA A 14 -9.83 1.13 -0.87
N SER A 15 -9.82 0.63 -2.12
CA SER A 15 -8.57 0.48 -2.89
C SER A 15 -8.03 1.84 -3.35
N LEU A 16 -8.90 2.78 -3.73
CA LEU A 16 -8.53 4.16 -4.01
C LEU A 16 -7.92 4.84 -2.77
N LEU A 17 -8.55 4.70 -1.60
CA LEU A 17 -8.05 5.26 -0.35
C LEU A 17 -6.67 4.68 0.00
N LEU A 18 -6.49 3.36 -0.15
CA LEU A 18 -5.21 2.72 0.08
C LEU A 18 -4.12 3.28 -0.84
N GLY A 19 -4.40 3.37 -2.15
CA GLY A 19 -3.47 3.94 -3.12
C GLY A 19 -3.10 5.39 -2.79
N PHE A 20 -4.08 6.20 -2.38
CA PHE A 20 -3.86 7.58 -1.96
C PHE A 20 -2.95 7.68 -0.73
N ILE A 21 -3.20 6.86 0.30
CA ILE A 21 -2.35 6.82 1.52
C ILE A 21 -0.91 6.41 1.17
N LEU A 22 -0.74 5.40 0.30
CA LEU A 22 0.58 4.95 -0.13
C LEU A 22 1.32 6.03 -0.93
N SER A 23 0.62 6.76 -1.80
CA SER A 23 1.19 7.89 -2.54
C SER A 23 1.64 9.02 -1.60
N LEU A 24 0.83 9.38 -0.60
CA LEU A 24 1.22 10.38 0.40
C LEU A 24 2.44 9.94 1.21
N LEU A 25 2.50 8.67 1.60
CA LEU A 25 3.65 8.11 2.31
C LEU A 25 4.92 8.20 1.44
N TYR A 26 4.81 7.88 0.15
CA TYR A 26 5.91 8.01 -0.79
C TYR A 26 6.40 9.46 -0.92
N ASP A 27 5.47 10.42 -1.10
CA ASP A 27 5.83 11.84 -1.25
C ASP A 27 6.48 12.40 0.02
N LEU A 28 6.03 11.99 1.21
CA LEU A 28 6.66 12.36 2.48
C LEU A 28 8.10 11.84 2.54
N LEU A 29 8.31 10.58 2.18
CA LEU A 29 9.65 9.99 2.14
C LEU A 29 10.53 10.67 1.08
N ARG A 30 9.96 11.02 -0.08
CA ARG A 30 10.66 11.78 -1.13
C ARG A 30 11.10 13.16 -0.62
N ALA A 31 10.24 13.87 0.09
CA ALA A 31 10.58 15.16 0.70
C ALA A 31 11.70 15.03 1.74
N VAL A 32 11.68 13.96 2.55
CA VAL A 32 12.76 13.64 3.51
C VAL A 32 14.07 13.33 2.79
N ARG A 33 14.05 12.56 1.69
CA ARG A 33 15.23 12.24 0.87
C ARG A 33 15.85 13.49 0.25
N LEU A 34 15.04 14.36 -0.35
CA LEU A 34 15.48 15.63 -0.93
C LEU A 34 16.22 16.50 0.11
N ARG A 35 15.71 16.54 1.34
CA ARG A 35 16.33 17.30 2.44
C ARG A 35 17.57 16.63 3.05
N ARG A 36 17.71 15.30 2.95
CA ARG A 36 18.77 14.52 3.61
C ARG A 36 19.72 13.81 2.63
N ALA A 37 19.85 14.32 1.40
CA ALA A 37 20.64 13.73 0.32
C ALA A 37 22.10 13.39 0.74
N THR A 38 22.66 14.06 1.75
CA THR A 38 24.00 13.81 2.28
C THR A 38 24.17 12.45 3.00
N LYS A 39 23.09 11.80 3.49
CA LYS A 39 23.19 10.53 4.26
C LYS A 39 22.64 9.33 3.47
N ARG A 40 23.41 8.88 2.48
CA ARG A 40 23.05 7.78 1.55
C ARG A 40 22.53 6.50 2.21
N ARG A 41 23.13 6.06 3.34
CA ARG A 41 22.71 4.85 4.08
C ARG A 41 21.33 4.99 4.72
N PHE A 42 20.97 6.18 5.19
CA PHE A 42 19.67 6.44 5.83
C PHE A 42 18.54 6.40 4.78
N THR A 43 18.81 6.91 3.59
CA THR A 43 17.88 6.84 2.46
C THR A 43 17.58 5.41 2.04
N SER A 44 18.59 4.54 1.94
CA SER A 44 18.38 3.13 1.59
C SER A 44 17.53 2.37 2.62
N ALA A 45 17.73 2.65 3.92
CA ALA A 45 16.91 2.04 4.97
C ALA A 45 15.44 2.48 4.90
N LEU A 46 15.19 3.76 4.65
CA LEU A 46 13.83 4.29 4.45
C LEU A 46 13.14 3.70 3.22
N ASP A 47 13.89 3.46 2.14
CA ASP A 47 13.35 2.88 0.92
C ASP A 47 12.96 1.41 1.12
N LEU A 48 13.81 0.63 1.80
CA LEU A 48 13.49 -0.74 2.17
C LEU A 48 12.25 -0.81 3.09
N LEU A 49 12.18 0.09 4.08
CA LEU A 49 11.04 0.17 4.98
C LEU A 49 9.74 0.55 4.24
N TYR A 50 9.83 1.45 3.26
CA TYR A 50 8.70 1.77 2.40
C TYR A 50 8.26 0.58 1.55
N CYS A 51 9.19 -0.10 0.89
CA CYS A 51 8.87 -1.30 0.11
C CYS A 51 8.22 -2.38 0.97
N ALA A 52 8.74 -2.62 2.17
CA ALA A 52 8.16 -3.59 3.11
C ALA A 52 6.76 -3.18 3.56
N ALA A 53 6.56 -1.90 3.92
CA ALA A 53 5.25 -1.38 4.30
C ALA A 53 4.25 -1.43 3.15
N PHE A 54 4.65 -1.07 1.93
CA PHE A 54 3.83 -1.14 0.72
C PHE A 54 3.38 -2.58 0.45
N ALA A 55 4.33 -3.53 0.46
CA ALA A 55 4.03 -4.94 0.24
C ALA A 55 3.08 -5.48 1.33
N LEU A 56 3.36 -5.19 2.59
CA LEU A 56 2.54 -5.63 3.71
C LEU A 56 1.12 -5.05 3.67
N LEU A 57 0.98 -3.74 3.44
CA LEU A 57 -0.34 -3.09 3.39
C LEU A 57 -1.17 -3.59 2.21
N THR A 58 -0.55 -3.75 1.04
CA THR A 58 -1.22 -4.30 -0.15
C THR A 58 -1.62 -5.75 0.09
N PHE A 59 -0.76 -6.55 0.71
CA PHE A 59 -1.06 -7.94 1.07
C PHE A 59 -2.21 -8.05 2.08
N LEU A 60 -2.17 -7.29 3.18
CA LEU A 60 -3.24 -7.27 4.19
C LEU A 60 -4.57 -6.79 3.59
N PHE A 61 -4.52 -5.81 2.70
CA PHE A 61 -5.71 -5.33 1.99
C PHE A 61 -6.29 -6.41 1.07
N ALA A 62 -5.46 -7.07 0.27
CA ALA A 62 -5.87 -8.17 -0.59
C ALA A 62 -6.45 -9.34 0.23
N LEU A 63 -5.82 -9.69 1.35
CA LEU A 63 -6.32 -10.72 2.26
C LEU A 63 -7.67 -10.33 2.87
N ARG A 64 -7.85 -9.07 3.26
CA ARG A 64 -9.11 -8.58 3.83
C ARG A 64 -10.24 -8.57 2.81
N ILE A 65 -9.98 -8.19 1.56
CA ILE A 65 -10.99 -8.24 0.49
C ILE A 65 -11.26 -9.68 0.05
N GLY A 66 -10.24 -10.54 0.04
CA GLY A 66 -10.35 -11.96 -0.27
C GLY A 66 -11.04 -12.80 0.81
N GLY A 67 -11.47 -12.19 1.92
CA GLY A 67 -12.16 -12.89 3.02
C GLY A 67 -11.23 -13.77 3.87
N GLY A 68 -9.93 -13.52 3.88
CA GLY A 68 -8.94 -14.32 4.62
C GLY A 68 -8.44 -15.56 3.87
N GLU A 69 -8.99 -15.85 2.69
CA GLU A 69 -8.60 -16.99 1.85
C GLU A 69 -7.47 -16.57 0.90
N LEU A 70 -6.28 -17.14 1.07
CA LEU A 70 -5.18 -16.95 0.11
C LEU A 70 -5.43 -17.83 -1.12
N ARG A 71 -6.15 -17.28 -2.09
CA ARG A 71 -6.40 -17.95 -3.37
C ARG A 71 -5.18 -17.79 -4.27
N LEU A 72 -4.35 -18.82 -4.31
CA LEU A 72 -3.29 -18.97 -5.30
C LEU A 72 -3.93 -19.34 -6.65
N TYR A 73 -4.00 -18.36 -7.55
CA TYR A 73 -4.31 -18.60 -8.95
C TYR A 73 -2.98 -18.85 -9.67
N MET A 74 -2.69 -20.11 -9.99
CA MET A 74 -1.60 -20.49 -10.90
C MET A 74 -2.08 -20.44 -12.36
#